data_AF-A0A2V9BUW4-F1
#
_entry.id   AF-A0A2V9BUW4-F1
#
_cell.length_a   1.000
_cell.length_b   1.000
_cell.length_c   1.000
_cell.angle_alpha   90.00
_cell.angle_beta   90.00
_cell.angle_gamma   90.00
#
_symmetry.space_group_name_H-M   'P 1'
#
loop_
_entity.id
_entity.type
_entity.pdbx_description
1 polymer ?
#
loop_
_entity_poly.entity_id
_entity_poly.type
_entity_poly.pdbx_seq_one_letter_code
_entity_poly.pdbx_strand_id
1 'polypeptide(L)'
;GVALAPGVPRDYRGAFAPRLGVAYSPGDPDKTVIRAGVGLYFNDLSQNGWVNAFQAVNEPFSGSLLGPTDQGAIIDANYHTPYALQATAGFERAFSNTWRVNVHYEHHQGVHQYRRYQYVSGVTLPAALPDISLFRSDNRSRYDGVSFLVQHRLSRRFELTAHYTLASASTWGATVGELFDYVNGVSDVRNPFGPGDHGPSGEDVRHRFVLAGTLQLPRKVELATLSQFESARPFTLSTNVDLNGDGLDSNDRAVINGVATTLDQFRGVPFYQVDLRVSREFRFGERFALRPFVEFFNLFNRVNPGNNFVANIAGLPTPVNNRANATAFCLDPSCTQTRPINSPNDVRVAAGALGDFFGPGTTVGMPFAAQFGVRLSF
;
A
#
# COMPACT_ATOMS: atom_id res chain seq x y z
N GLY A 1 -8.62 25.56 23.49
CA GLY A 1 -8.11 24.35 24.17
C GLY A 1 -8.71 23.14 23.51
N VAL A 2 -7.89 22.14 23.23
CA VAL A 2 -8.36 20.87 22.66
C VAL A 2 -9.08 20.10 23.76
N ALA A 3 -10.35 19.74 23.53
CA ALA A 3 -11.12 18.97 24.50
C ALA A 3 -10.66 17.51 24.45
N LEU A 4 -9.85 17.09 25.43
CA LEU A 4 -9.62 15.67 25.68
C LEU A 4 -10.87 15.10 26.35
N ALA A 5 -11.44 14.04 25.79
CA ALA A 5 -12.64 13.43 26.35
C ALA A 5 -12.31 12.75 27.69
N PRO A 6 -12.95 13.13 28.81
CA PRO A 6 -12.74 12.46 30.08
C PRO A 6 -13.57 11.17 30.09
N GLY A 7 -12.94 10.02 29.82
CA GLY A 7 -13.65 8.75 29.91
C GLY A 7 -12.82 7.54 29.51
N VAL A 8 -13.15 6.40 30.12
CA VAL A 8 -12.65 5.09 29.67
C VAL A 8 -13.39 4.71 28.39
N PRO A 9 -12.70 4.22 27.35
CA PRO A 9 -13.34 3.68 26.15
C PRO A 9 -14.42 2.65 26.55
N ARG A 10 -15.56 2.69 25.85
CA ARG A 10 -16.67 1.76 26.13
C ARG A 10 -16.73 0.67 25.08
N ASP A 11 -17.07 -0.54 25.51
CA ASP A 11 -17.36 -1.64 24.60
C ASP A 11 -18.44 -1.24 23.58
N TYR A 12 -18.11 -1.35 22.30
CA TYR A 12 -19.10 -1.19 21.24
C TYR A 12 -19.95 -2.46 21.14
N ARG A 13 -21.10 -2.48 21.83
CA ARG A 13 -22.02 -3.64 21.91
C ARG A 13 -23.14 -3.67 20.87
N GLY A 14 -23.18 -2.67 19.97
CA GLY A 14 -24.23 -2.49 18.95
C GLY A 14 -23.84 -2.92 17.54
N ALA A 15 -22.79 -3.72 17.36
CA ALA A 15 -22.25 -4.09 16.06
C ALA A 15 -23.24 -4.95 15.26
N PHE A 16 -23.92 -4.34 14.29
CA PHE A 16 -24.77 -5.02 13.30
C PHE A 16 -24.15 -4.91 11.91
N ALA A 17 -23.86 -6.04 11.28
CA ALA A 17 -23.13 -6.14 10.01
C ALA A 17 -24.01 -6.78 8.92
N PRO A 18 -24.98 -6.03 8.34
CA PRO A 18 -25.86 -6.56 7.31
C PRO A 18 -25.08 -6.87 6.04
N ARG A 19 -25.45 -7.96 5.37
CA ARG A 19 -24.88 -8.39 4.10
C ARG A 19 -26.00 -8.94 3.23
N LEU A 20 -26.00 -8.54 1.96
CA LEU A 20 -26.94 -9.02 0.96
C LEU A 20 -26.16 -9.38 -0.30
N GLY A 21 -26.44 -10.55 -0.84
CA GLY A 21 -25.86 -11.02 -2.09
C GLY A 21 -26.95 -11.61 -2.98
N VAL A 22 -26.84 -11.36 -4.28
CA VAL A 22 -27.70 -11.94 -5.30
C VAL A 22 -26.85 -12.59 -6.38
N ALA A 23 -27.31 -13.72 -6.89
CA ALA A 23 -26.72 -14.39 -8.04
C ALA A 23 -27.83 -14.73 -9.03
N TYR A 24 -27.56 -14.50 -10.31
CA TYR A 24 -28.51 -14.73 -11.38
C TYR A 24 -27.81 -15.33 -12.61
N SER A 25 -28.40 -16.38 -13.17
CA SER A 25 -27.94 -17.03 -14.38
C SER A 25 -28.97 -16.84 -15.50
N PRO A 26 -28.78 -15.87 -16.40
CA PRO A 26 -29.65 -15.73 -17.56
C PRO A 26 -29.36 -16.83 -18.60
N GLY A 27 -30.42 -17.47 -19.09
CA GLY A 27 -30.34 -18.44 -20.18
C GLY A 27 -29.76 -19.78 -19.74
N ASP A 28 -28.54 -20.09 -20.19
CA ASP A 28 -27.83 -21.33 -19.85
C ASP A 28 -27.07 -21.15 -18.53
N PRO A 29 -27.52 -21.80 -17.43
CA PRO A 29 -26.96 -21.58 -16.11
C PRO A 29 -25.47 -21.93 -15.99
N ASP A 30 -24.97 -22.80 -16.87
CA ASP A 30 -23.58 -23.25 -16.85
C ASP A 30 -22.64 -22.30 -17.60
N LYS A 31 -23.17 -21.31 -18.33
CA LYS A 31 -22.39 -20.43 -19.20
C LYS A 31 -22.30 -19.00 -18.73
N THR A 32 -23.33 -18.45 -18.10
CA THR A 32 -23.34 -17.05 -17.69
C THR A 32 -23.84 -16.93 -16.27
N VAL A 33 -23.08 -16.24 -15.42
CA VAL A 33 -23.46 -15.93 -14.05
C VAL A 33 -23.18 -14.46 -13.76
N ILE A 34 -24.18 -13.78 -13.22
CA ILE A 34 -24.08 -12.42 -12.70
C ILE A 34 -24.19 -12.51 -11.18
N ARG A 35 -23.32 -11.81 -10.48
CA ARG A 35 -23.31 -11.72 -9.01
C ARG A 35 -23.27 -10.26 -8.61
N ALA A 36 -23.98 -9.90 -7.57
CA ALA A 36 -23.85 -8.59 -6.95
C ALA A 36 -23.99 -8.73 -5.44
N GLY A 37 -23.32 -7.86 -4.69
CA GLY A 37 -23.35 -7.91 -3.24
C GLY A 37 -23.11 -6.55 -2.62
N VAL A 38 -23.68 -6.35 -1.45
CA VAL A 38 -23.39 -5.22 -0.58
C VAL A 38 -23.26 -5.73 0.85
N GLY A 39 -22.41 -5.10 1.65
CA GLY A 39 -22.30 -5.48 3.05
C GLY A 39 -21.48 -4.53 3.89
N LEU A 40 -21.68 -4.64 5.21
CA LEU A 40 -20.86 -4.00 6.22
C LEU A 40 -19.96 -5.05 6.90
N TYR A 41 -18.71 -4.69 7.13
CA TYR A 41 -17.71 -5.57 7.72
C TYR A 41 -16.94 -4.79 8.79
N PHE A 42 -17.12 -5.15 10.06
CA PHE A 42 -16.29 -4.61 11.13
C PHE A 42 -14.87 -5.15 11.00
N ASN A 43 -13.90 -4.28 11.21
CA ASN A 43 -12.49 -4.64 11.28
C ASN A 43 -12.11 -4.84 12.74
N ASP A 44 -11.17 -5.74 12.96
CA ASP A 44 -10.53 -5.86 14.26
C ASP A 44 -9.60 -4.65 14.50
N LEU A 45 -9.34 -4.35 15.77
CA LEU A 45 -8.35 -3.36 16.16
C LEU A 45 -6.98 -3.82 15.62
N SER A 46 -6.43 -3.10 14.64
CA SER A 46 -5.09 -3.38 14.11
C SER A 46 -4.07 -3.28 15.24
N GLN A 47 -3.58 -4.44 15.70
CA GLN A 47 -3.00 -4.60 17.03
C GLN A 47 -1.83 -3.66 17.33
N ASN A 48 -0.99 -3.33 16.33
CA ASN A 48 0.22 -2.51 16.52
C ASN A 48 -0.06 -1.02 16.76
N GLY A 49 -0.99 -0.43 15.99
CA GLY A 49 -1.24 1.02 16.03
C GLY A 49 -1.85 1.52 17.33
N TRP A 50 -2.40 0.59 18.14
CA TRP A 50 -3.00 0.87 19.44
C TRP A 50 -2.15 0.38 20.62
N VAL A 51 -0.98 -0.24 20.37
CA VAL A 51 -0.14 -0.82 21.43
C VAL A 51 0.16 0.21 22.51
N ASN A 52 0.63 1.40 22.12
CA ASN A 52 0.96 2.46 23.07
C ASN A 52 -0.26 2.85 23.92
N ALA A 53 -1.45 2.90 23.30
CA ALA A 53 -2.69 3.26 23.98
C ALA A 53 -3.19 2.13 24.91
N PHE A 54 -3.07 0.87 24.52
CA PHE A 54 -3.46 -0.27 25.36
C PHE A 54 -2.46 -0.57 26.48
N GLN A 55 -1.16 -0.36 26.25
CA GLN A 55 -0.14 -0.42 27.31
C GLN A 55 -0.40 0.64 28.38
N ALA A 56 -0.77 1.86 27.99
CA ALA A 56 -1.14 2.92 28.92
C ALA A 56 -2.37 2.60 29.79
N VAL A 57 -3.24 1.68 29.35
CA VAL A 57 -4.39 1.20 30.14
C VAL A 57 -4.00 0.11 31.16
N ASN A 58 -3.05 -0.76 30.82
CA ASN A 58 -2.67 -1.91 31.64
C ASN A 58 -1.60 -1.60 32.70
N GLU A 59 -0.77 -0.58 32.48
CA GLU A 59 0.18 -0.07 33.47
C GLU A 59 -0.31 1.31 33.96
N PRO A 60 -1.25 1.36 34.93
CA PRO A 60 -1.70 2.63 35.49
C PRO A 60 -0.55 3.25 36.28
N PHE A 61 0.22 4.11 35.61
CA PHE A 61 1.11 5.15 36.15
C PHE A 61 1.55 4.91 37.61
N SER A 62 2.55 4.06 37.83
CA SER A 62 3.20 3.97 39.14
C SER A 62 4.14 5.17 39.34
N GLY A 63 3.56 6.32 39.70
CA GLY A 63 4.29 7.38 40.40
C GLY A 63 5.29 8.20 39.59
N SER A 64 4.83 8.91 38.57
CA SER A 64 5.27 10.26 38.20
C SER A 64 4.35 10.74 37.09
N LEU A 65 3.90 12.00 37.16
CA LEU A 65 3.35 12.67 35.99
C LEU A 65 4.38 12.51 34.85
N LEU A 66 3.89 12.16 33.65
CA LEU A 66 4.64 12.10 32.40
C LEU A 66 5.72 13.20 32.40
N GLY A 67 6.99 12.82 32.33
CA GLY A 67 8.07 13.79 32.16
C GLY A 67 7.90 14.55 30.83
N PRO A 68 8.66 15.64 30.60
CA PRO A 68 8.67 16.36 29.32
C PRO A 68 9.07 15.49 28.11
N THR A 69 9.50 14.25 28.34
CA THR A 69 9.89 13.26 27.34
C THR A 69 8.92 12.07 27.24
N ASP A 70 7.93 11.95 28.13
CA ASP A 70 6.98 10.83 28.14
C ASP A 70 5.73 11.20 27.33
N GLN A 71 5.43 10.41 26.29
CA GLN A 71 4.21 10.59 25.49
C GLN A 71 3.05 9.85 26.16
N GLY A 72 2.11 10.59 26.74
CA GLY A 72 0.86 10.00 27.23
C GLY A 72 0.02 9.49 26.06
N ALA A 73 -0.32 8.20 26.02
CA ALA A 73 -1.18 7.62 24.98
C ALA A 73 -2.62 7.48 25.49
N ILE A 74 -3.59 8.09 24.80
CA ILE A 74 -4.99 8.13 25.22
C ILE A 74 -5.89 7.70 24.06
N ILE A 75 -6.91 6.90 24.35
CA ILE A 75 -7.97 6.55 23.38
C ILE A 75 -9.13 7.54 23.56
N ASP A 76 -9.64 8.11 22.46
CA ASP A 76 -10.84 8.96 22.48
C ASP A 76 -12.04 8.17 23.06
N ALA A 77 -12.72 8.74 24.04
CA ALA A 77 -13.90 8.11 24.65
C ALA A 77 -15.06 7.90 23.65
N ASN A 78 -15.08 8.64 22.53
CA ASN A 78 -16.03 8.46 21.43
C ASN A 78 -15.54 7.47 20.36
N TYR A 79 -14.65 6.56 20.74
CA TYR A 79 -14.17 5.50 19.87
C TYR A 79 -15.34 4.67 19.29
N HIS A 80 -15.27 4.41 17.99
CA HIS A 80 -16.15 3.51 17.25
C HIS A 80 -15.30 2.44 16.58
N THR A 81 -15.76 1.19 16.61
CA THR A 81 -15.11 0.10 15.89
C THR A 81 -15.05 0.42 14.39
N PRO A 82 -13.85 0.45 13.77
CA PRO A 82 -13.71 0.66 12.34
C PRO A 82 -14.51 -0.39 11.55
N TYR A 83 -15.07 0.01 10.42
CA TYR A 83 -15.72 -0.90 9.50
C TYR A 83 -15.51 -0.49 8.05
N ALA A 84 -15.74 -1.45 7.15
CA ALA A 84 -15.76 -1.23 5.72
C ALA A 84 -17.17 -1.47 5.17
N LEU A 85 -17.64 -0.53 4.35
CA LEU A 85 -18.78 -0.76 3.47
C LEU A 85 -18.24 -1.33 2.16
N GLN A 86 -18.78 -2.45 1.72
CA GLN A 86 -18.38 -3.09 0.48
C GLN A 86 -19.55 -3.18 -0.48
N ALA A 87 -19.28 -2.94 -1.76
CA ALA A 87 -20.19 -3.23 -2.85
C ALA A 87 -19.44 -3.95 -3.97
N THR A 88 -20.03 -5.00 -4.51
CA THR A 88 -19.43 -5.81 -5.58
C THR A 88 -20.43 -6.07 -6.69
N ALA A 89 -19.93 -6.16 -7.91
CA ALA A 89 -20.70 -6.58 -9.07
C ALA A 89 -19.79 -7.41 -9.99
N GLY A 90 -20.22 -8.61 -10.36
CA GLY A 90 -19.45 -9.57 -11.13
C GLY A 90 -20.25 -10.16 -12.27
N PHE A 91 -19.59 -10.34 -13.40
CA PHE A 91 -20.09 -11.02 -14.58
C PHE A 91 -19.09 -12.10 -14.99
N GLU A 92 -19.55 -13.33 -15.11
CA GLU A 92 -18.74 -14.44 -15.59
C GLU A 92 -19.41 -15.08 -16.80
N ARG A 93 -18.63 -15.35 -17.84
CA ARG A 93 -19.11 -16.04 -19.03
C ARG A 93 -18.11 -17.06 -19.58
N ALA A 94 -18.58 -18.29 -19.77
CA ALA A 94 -17.92 -19.29 -20.60
C ALA A 94 -18.34 -19.08 -22.07
N PHE A 95 -17.38 -18.77 -22.95
CA PHE A 95 -17.63 -18.63 -24.39
C PHE A 95 -17.51 -19.95 -25.13
N SER A 96 -16.70 -20.86 -24.59
CA SER A 96 -16.53 -22.24 -25.05
C SER A 96 -16.28 -23.13 -23.84
N ASN A 97 -16.07 -24.43 -24.08
CA ASN A 97 -15.67 -25.36 -23.02
C ASN A 97 -14.26 -25.07 -22.48
N THR A 98 -13.46 -24.24 -23.16
CA THR A 98 -12.07 -23.95 -22.80
C THR A 98 -11.83 -22.49 -22.39
N TRP A 99 -12.63 -21.54 -22.89
CA TRP A 99 -12.46 -20.12 -22.62
C TRP A 99 -13.52 -19.57 -21.66
N ARG A 100 -13.04 -18.87 -20.64
CA ARG A 100 -13.87 -18.14 -19.68
C ARG A 100 -13.36 -16.72 -19.51
N VAL A 101 -14.29 -15.79 -19.34
CA VAL A 101 -13.99 -14.42 -18.96
C VAL A 101 -14.78 -14.08 -17.72
N ASN A 102 -14.16 -13.34 -16.82
CA ASN A 102 -14.79 -12.76 -15.66
C ASN A 102 -14.45 -11.27 -15.61
N VAL A 103 -15.45 -10.45 -15.32
CA VAL A 103 -15.31 -9.03 -15.02
C VAL A 103 -15.89 -8.82 -13.64
N HIS A 104 -15.14 -8.20 -12.74
CA HIS A 104 -15.56 -7.96 -11.38
C HIS A 104 -15.22 -6.53 -10.97
N TYR A 105 -16.23 -5.80 -10.50
CA TYR A 105 -16.11 -4.51 -9.86
C TYR A 105 -16.21 -4.69 -8.35
N GLU A 106 -15.37 -3.97 -7.62
CA GLU A 106 -15.45 -3.85 -6.18
C GLU A 106 -15.29 -2.39 -5.75
N HIS A 107 -16.01 -2.04 -4.70
CA HIS A 107 -15.92 -0.79 -3.98
C HIS A 107 -15.75 -1.10 -2.50
N HIS A 108 -14.80 -0.44 -1.87
CA HIS A 108 -14.58 -0.49 -0.43
C HIS A 108 -14.50 0.93 0.11
N GLN A 109 -15.32 1.25 1.11
CA GLN A 109 -15.27 2.51 1.85
C GLN A 109 -14.94 2.20 3.31
N GLY A 110 -13.76 2.60 3.74
CA GLY A 110 -13.35 2.55 5.13
C GLY A 110 -13.96 3.68 5.93
N VAL A 111 -14.55 3.35 7.09
CA VAL A 111 -15.21 4.29 8.01
C VAL A 111 -14.72 4.05 9.43
N HIS A 112 -14.59 5.12 10.20
CA HIS A 112 -14.04 5.11 11.55
C HIS A 112 -12.68 4.43 11.64
N GLN A 113 -11.87 4.55 10.58
CA GLN A 113 -10.49 4.11 10.63
C GLN A 113 -9.74 4.93 11.67
N TYR A 114 -8.66 4.36 12.16
CA TYR A 114 -7.92 4.95 13.25
C TYR A 114 -6.97 6.05 12.76
N ARG A 115 -6.68 6.97 13.67
CA ARG A 115 -5.76 8.08 13.44
C ARG A 115 -5.10 8.51 14.73
N ARG A 116 -3.83 8.91 14.66
CA ARG A 116 -3.09 9.45 15.81
C ARG A 116 -2.92 10.95 15.69
N TYR A 117 -3.34 11.63 16.74
CA TYR A 117 -3.18 13.06 16.95
C TYR A 117 -2.08 13.24 17.97
N GLN A 118 -1.01 13.94 17.61
CA GLN A 118 0.10 14.22 18.51
C GLN A 118 0.00 15.67 18.98
N TYR A 119 0.00 15.85 20.29
CA TYR A 119 -0.05 17.13 20.95
C TYR A 119 1.25 17.34 21.73
N VAL A 120 1.83 18.51 21.58
CA VAL A 120 3.12 18.93 22.13
C VAL A 120 2.90 19.98 23.21
N SER A 121 3.50 19.75 24.37
CA SER A 121 3.49 20.63 25.52
C SER A 121 4.07 22.00 25.19
N GLY A 122 3.41 23.06 25.64
CA GLY A 122 3.83 24.45 25.42
C GLY A 122 3.60 24.96 24.00
N VAL A 123 3.21 24.10 23.05
CA VAL A 123 2.94 24.47 21.65
C VAL A 123 1.46 24.29 21.33
N THR A 124 0.97 23.04 21.30
CA THR A 124 -0.44 22.72 21.05
C THR A 124 -1.22 22.44 22.34
N LEU A 125 -0.52 22.27 23.46
CA LEU A 125 -1.06 22.20 24.82
C LEU A 125 -0.44 23.26 25.72
N PRO A 126 -1.09 23.65 26.83
CA PRO A 126 -0.44 24.43 27.88
C PRO A 126 0.86 23.76 28.36
N ALA A 127 1.90 24.57 28.62
CA ALA A 127 3.24 24.09 29.01
C ALA A 127 3.30 23.28 30.32
N ALA A 128 2.24 23.33 31.14
CA ALA A 128 2.14 22.54 32.37
C ALA A 128 1.68 21.09 32.13
N LEU A 129 1.24 20.76 30.91
CA LEU A 129 0.82 19.41 30.53
C LEU A 129 1.96 18.68 29.82
N PRO A 130 2.01 17.35 29.86
CA PRO A 130 2.96 16.55 29.08
C PRO A 130 2.51 16.44 27.61
N ASP A 131 3.40 15.92 26.77
CA ASP A 131 3.06 15.53 25.40
C ASP A 131 2.04 14.38 25.40
N ILE A 132 1.07 14.43 24.49
CA ILE A 132 -0.02 13.46 24.44
C ILE A 132 -0.24 12.98 23.01
N SER A 133 -0.33 11.66 22.83
CA SER A 133 -0.86 11.02 21.63
C SER A 133 -2.31 10.60 21.87
N LEU A 134 -3.25 11.26 21.21
CA LEU A 134 -4.67 10.90 21.21
C LEU A 134 -4.99 10.03 19.98
N PHE A 135 -5.51 8.84 20.24
CA PHE A 135 -5.93 7.91 19.20
C PHE A 135 -7.44 8.01 19.00
N ARG A 136 -7.86 8.32 17.77
CA ARG A 136 -9.27 8.51 17.38
C ARG A 136 -9.66 7.51 16.30
N SER A 137 -10.97 7.32 16.11
CA SER A 137 -11.58 6.50 15.05
C SER A 137 -12.37 7.38 14.07
N ASP A 138 -11.72 8.36 13.45
CA ASP A 138 -12.33 9.36 12.57
C ASP A 138 -11.74 9.39 11.16
N ASN A 139 -10.84 8.47 10.83
CA ASN A 139 -10.24 8.36 9.51
C ASN A 139 -11.16 7.62 8.52
N ARG A 140 -10.88 7.81 7.23
CA ARG A 140 -11.67 7.31 6.10
C ARG A 140 -10.75 6.97 4.93
N SER A 141 -11.06 5.88 4.25
CA SER A 141 -10.39 5.51 3.00
C SER A 141 -11.38 5.01 1.97
N ARG A 142 -10.96 4.97 0.71
CA ARG A 142 -11.76 4.50 -0.40
C ARG A 142 -10.90 3.67 -1.35
N TYR A 143 -11.47 2.57 -1.84
CA TYR A 143 -10.94 1.79 -2.94
C TYR A 143 -12.06 1.51 -3.95
N ASP A 144 -11.76 1.71 -5.23
CA ASP A 144 -12.59 1.23 -6.34
C ASP A 144 -11.71 0.44 -7.30
N GLY A 145 -12.17 -0.73 -7.73
CA GLY A 145 -11.41 -1.59 -8.63
C GLY A 145 -12.30 -2.29 -9.64
N VAL A 146 -11.83 -2.40 -10.88
CA VAL A 146 -12.39 -3.30 -11.89
C VAL A 146 -11.30 -4.28 -12.31
N SER A 147 -11.55 -5.57 -12.12
CA SER A 147 -10.71 -6.67 -12.57
C SER A 147 -11.31 -7.40 -13.76
N PHE A 148 -10.46 -7.76 -14.70
CA PHE A 148 -10.75 -8.54 -15.88
C PHE A 148 -9.89 -9.79 -15.84
N LEU A 149 -10.52 -10.95 -15.93
CA LEU A 149 -9.87 -12.25 -15.91
C LEU A 149 -10.24 -12.99 -17.18
N VAL A 150 -9.22 -13.42 -17.93
CA VAL A 150 -9.37 -14.32 -19.07
C VAL A 150 -8.67 -15.62 -18.75
N GLN A 151 -9.38 -16.74 -18.88
CA GLN A 151 -8.87 -18.07 -18.63
C GLN A 151 -9.07 -18.97 -19.84
N HIS A 152 -8.00 -19.68 -20.20
CA HIS A 152 -8.03 -20.80 -21.11
C HIS A 152 -7.56 -22.07 -20.40
N ARG A 153 -8.41 -23.08 -20.32
CA ARG A 153 -8.14 -24.37 -19.66
C ARG A 153 -8.47 -25.53 -20.60
N LEU A 154 -7.97 -26.73 -20.28
CA LEU A 154 -8.35 -27.99 -20.95
C LEU A 154 -7.84 -28.12 -22.40
N SER A 155 -6.68 -27.54 -22.70
CA SER A 155 -6.04 -27.70 -24.01
C SER A 155 -4.73 -28.47 -23.92
N ARG A 156 -4.44 -29.28 -24.95
CA ARG A 156 -3.20 -30.05 -25.04
C ARG A 156 -1.97 -29.19 -25.33
N ARG A 157 -2.14 -27.93 -25.77
CA ARG A 157 -1.04 -27.10 -26.27
C ARG A 157 -0.75 -25.87 -25.44
N PHE A 158 -1.73 -25.27 -24.80
CA PHE A 158 -1.52 -24.12 -23.95
C PHE A 158 -2.61 -23.97 -22.89
N GLU A 159 -2.23 -23.46 -21.73
CA GLU A 159 -3.13 -23.01 -20.67
C GLU A 159 -2.72 -21.61 -20.26
N LEU A 160 -3.72 -20.78 -19.95
CA LEU A 160 -3.50 -19.36 -19.72
C LEU A 160 -4.45 -18.82 -18.67
N THR A 161 -3.94 -17.99 -17.79
CA THR A 161 -4.69 -17.09 -16.93
C THR A 161 -4.07 -15.71 -17.06
N ALA A 162 -4.86 -14.77 -17.58
CA ALA A 162 -4.49 -13.36 -17.67
C ALA A 162 -5.45 -12.55 -16.80
N HIS A 163 -4.91 -11.78 -15.87
CA HIS A 163 -5.67 -10.95 -14.94
C HIS A 163 -5.21 -9.51 -15.06
N TYR A 164 -6.14 -8.59 -15.25
CA TYR A 164 -5.87 -7.15 -15.29
C TYR A 164 -6.79 -6.44 -14.31
N THR A 165 -6.22 -5.61 -13.44
CA THR A 165 -6.98 -4.74 -12.53
C THR A 165 -6.65 -3.29 -12.83
N LEU A 166 -7.70 -2.50 -13.03
CA LEU A 166 -7.67 -1.04 -12.95
C LEU A 166 -8.26 -0.64 -11.59
N ALA A 167 -7.48 -0.02 -10.72
CA ALA A 167 -7.91 0.31 -9.37
C ALA A 167 -7.52 1.73 -8.95
N SER A 168 -8.19 2.23 -7.92
CA SER A 168 -7.86 3.47 -7.26
C SER A 168 -8.05 3.35 -5.75
N ALA A 169 -7.00 3.59 -4.97
CA ALA A 169 -7.06 3.70 -3.52
C ALA A 169 -6.71 5.11 -3.05
N SER A 170 -7.48 5.66 -2.10
CA SER A 170 -7.20 6.96 -1.46
C SER A 170 -7.52 6.93 0.03
N THR A 171 -6.82 7.76 0.81
CA THR A 171 -6.95 7.83 2.26
C THR A 171 -6.64 9.23 2.78
N TRP A 172 -6.81 9.45 4.09
CA TRP A 172 -6.34 10.64 4.79
C TRP A 172 -5.18 10.30 5.74
N GLY A 173 -4.15 11.15 5.75
CA GLY A 173 -2.96 10.97 6.58
C GLY A 173 -1.90 12.05 6.34
N ALA A 174 -0.88 12.08 7.20
CA ALA A 174 0.26 13.00 7.11
C ALA A 174 1.36 12.44 6.21
N THR A 175 1.86 11.26 6.59
CA THR A 175 2.87 10.46 5.89
C THR A 175 2.41 9.02 5.92
N VAL A 176 2.63 8.26 4.84
CA VAL A 176 2.36 6.83 4.85
C VAL A 176 3.53 6.09 5.51
N GLY A 177 3.27 5.57 6.71
CA GLY A 177 4.12 4.61 7.43
C GLY A 177 3.93 3.18 6.92
N GLU A 178 4.80 2.26 7.33
CA GLU A 178 4.95 0.89 6.82
C GLU A 178 3.71 -0.02 7.02
N LEU A 179 3.74 -1.21 6.39
CA LEU A 179 2.76 -2.32 6.49
C LEU A 179 2.43 -2.79 7.93
N PHE A 180 3.15 -2.31 8.95
CA PHE A 180 2.94 -2.65 10.36
C PHE A 180 2.56 -1.46 11.24
N ASP A 181 2.59 -0.24 10.69
CA ASP A 181 2.30 1.02 11.37
C ASP A 181 1.29 1.86 10.56
N TYR A 182 0.16 1.22 10.26
CA TYR A 182 -0.99 1.81 9.56
C TYR A 182 -1.67 2.96 10.34
N VAL A 183 -1.03 3.50 11.39
CA VAL A 183 -1.50 4.70 12.09
C VAL A 183 -1.24 5.91 11.20
N ASN A 184 -2.25 6.26 10.41
CA ASN A 184 -2.24 7.54 9.72
C ASN A 184 -2.09 8.65 10.75
N GLY A 185 -0.98 9.40 10.64
CA GLY A 185 -0.75 10.59 11.44
C GLY A 185 -1.67 11.74 11.01
N VAL A 186 -1.79 12.72 11.88
CA VAL A 186 -2.32 14.03 11.55
C VAL A 186 -1.16 14.97 11.28
N SER A 187 -1.20 15.71 10.17
CA SER A 187 -0.13 16.66 9.81
C SER A 187 -0.18 17.87 10.74
N ASP A 188 -1.36 18.43 10.95
CA ASP A 188 -1.61 19.54 11.90
C ASP A 188 -2.87 19.23 12.72
N VAL A 189 -2.72 19.06 14.03
CA VAL A 189 -3.85 18.76 14.92
C VAL A 189 -4.89 19.87 15.01
N ARG A 190 -4.54 21.10 14.62
CA ARG A 190 -5.49 22.23 14.55
C ARG A 190 -6.37 22.17 13.30
N ASN A 191 -5.92 21.46 12.26
CA ASN A 191 -6.63 21.27 11.01
C ASN A 191 -6.47 19.83 10.48
N PRO A 192 -7.04 18.83 11.18
CA PRO A 192 -6.72 17.43 10.94
C PRO A 192 -7.20 16.89 9.59
N PHE A 193 -8.01 17.61 8.83
CA PHE A 193 -8.40 17.23 7.46
C PHE A 193 -8.12 18.38 6.50
N GLY A 194 -6.97 19.01 6.71
CA GLY A 194 -6.54 20.18 5.96
C GLY A 194 -6.21 19.88 4.50
N PRO A 195 -6.00 20.93 3.69
CA PRO A 195 -5.55 20.77 2.31
C PRO A 195 -4.28 19.92 2.24
N GLY A 196 -4.29 18.93 1.33
CA GLY A 196 -3.18 18.00 1.12
C GLY A 196 -3.22 16.73 1.98
N ASP A 197 -4.06 16.67 3.03
CA ASP A 197 -4.20 15.49 3.90
C ASP A 197 -4.89 14.31 3.22
N HIS A 198 -5.59 14.55 2.11
CA HIS A 198 -6.14 13.50 1.27
C HIS A 198 -5.28 13.27 0.04
N GLY A 199 -5.01 12.01 -0.25
CA GLY A 199 -4.26 11.61 -1.42
C GLY A 199 -4.43 10.12 -1.72
N PRO A 200 -3.68 9.60 -2.70
CA PRO A 200 -3.57 8.17 -2.91
C PRO A 200 -3.14 7.43 -1.63
N SER A 201 -3.51 6.17 -1.48
CA SER A 201 -2.92 5.30 -0.44
C SER A 201 -1.54 4.80 -0.89
N GLY A 202 -0.65 4.43 0.03
CA GLY A 202 0.67 3.87 -0.33
C GLY A 202 0.60 2.59 -1.17
N GLU A 203 -0.51 1.86 -1.07
CA GLU A 203 -0.82 0.65 -1.82
C GLU A 203 -1.49 0.94 -3.18
N ASP A 204 -1.67 2.21 -3.56
CA ASP A 204 -2.37 2.59 -4.79
C ASP A 204 -1.59 2.21 -6.06
N VAL A 205 -1.88 1.01 -6.56
CA VAL A 205 -1.45 0.54 -7.88
C VAL A 205 -2.60 0.72 -8.86
N ARG A 206 -2.50 1.71 -9.74
CA ARG A 206 -3.53 2.03 -10.73
C ARG A 206 -3.77 0.90 -11.73
N HIS A 207 -2.70 0.30 -12.25
CA HIS A 207 -2.77 -0.77 -13.23
C HIS A 207 -1.96 -1.96 -12.74
N ARG A 208 -2.59 -3.13 -12.68
CA ARG A 208 -1.93 -4.40 -12.35
C ARG A 208 -2.30 -5.45 -13.38
N PHE A 209 -1.31 -6.00 -14.07
CA PHE A 209 -1.47 -7.10 -15.00
C PHE A 209 -0.65 -8.30 -14.53
N VAL A 210 -1.27 -9.48 -14.47
CA VAL A 210 -0.62 -10.74 -14.14
C VAL A 210 -0.95 -11.76 -15.23
N LEU A 211 0.08 -12.38 -15.77
CA LEU A 211 -0.01 -13.44 -16.77
C LEU A 211 0.64 -14.70 -16.20
N ALA A 212 -0.13 -15.78 -16.13
CA ALA A 212 0.36 -17.10 -15.78
C ALA A 212 -0.07 -18.10 -16.84
N GLY A 213 0.82 -18.96 -17.31
CA GLY A 213 0.44 -19.93 -18.33
C GLY A 213 1.54 -20.90 -18.72
N THR A 214 1.14 -21.91 -19.47
CA THR A 214 2.03 -22.91 -20.06
C THR A 214 1.79 -23.01 -21.57
N LEU A 215 2.84 -23.28 -22.33
CA LEU A 215 2.80 -23.47 -23.77
C LEU A 215 3.69 -24.66 -24.15
N GLN A 216 3.07 -25.67 -24.75
CA GLN A 216 3.74 -26.81 -25.36
C GLN A 216 4.17 -26.46 -26.78
N LEU A 217 5.48 -26.41 -26.99
CA LEU A 217 6.14 -26.24 -28.27
C LEU A 217 6.42 -27.61 -28.93
N PRO A 218 6.76 -27.62 -30.24
CA PRO A 218 7.25 -28.82 -30.90
C PRO A 218 8.39 -29.50 -30.14
N ARG A 219 8.56 -30.81 -30.35
CA ARG A 219 9.59 -31.64 -29.69
C ARG A 219 9.45 -31.75 -28.16
N LYS A 220 8.23 -31.60 -27.61
CA LYS A 220 7.90 -31.75 -26.18
C LYS A 220 8.60 -30.72 -25.27
N VAL A 221 8.93 -29.56 -25.82
CA VAL A 221 9.43 -28.44 -25.01
C VAL A 221 8.21 -27.73 -24.42
N GLU A 222 8.21 -27.52 -23.12
CA GLU A 222 7.19 -26.74 -22.42
C GLU A 222 7.80 -25.45 -21.89
N LEU A 223 7.15 -24.33 -22.22
CA LEU A 223 7.38 -23.04 -21.60
C LEU A 223 6.32 -22.82 -20.52
N ALA A 224 6.72 -22.37 -19.34
CA ALA A 224 5.79 -21.86 -18.34
C ALA A 224 6.21 -20.45 -17.91
N THR A 225 5.26 -19.56 -17.68
CA THR A 225 5.54 -18.18 -17.31
C THR A 225 4.70 -17.73 -16.13
N LEU A 226 5.30 -16.88 -15.30
CA LEU A 226 4.59 -16.01 -14.37
C LEU A 226 5.15 -14.60 -14.59
N SER A 227 4.31 -13.69 -15.07
CA SER A 227 4.70 -12.32 -15.40
C SER A 227 3.77 -11.34 -14.73
N GLN A 228 4.34 -10.29 -14.16
CA GLN A 228 3.63 -9.30 -13.36
C GLN A 228 4.09 -7.90 -13.75
N PHE A 229 3.11 -7.04 -13.97
CA PHE A 229 3.33 -5.66 -14.40
C PHE A 229 2.42 -4.73 -13.62
N GLU A 230 3.00 -3.75 -12.96
CA GLU A 230 2.28 -2.80 -12.10
C GLU A 230 2.71 -1.38 -12.40
N SER A 231 1.75 -0.46 -12.43
CA SER A 231 2.03 0.97 -12.37
C SER A 231 2.72 1.33 -11.05
N ALA A 232 3.50 2.41 -11.05
CA ALA A 232 4.21 2.87 -9.86
C ALA A 232 3.26 3.16 -8.68
N ARG A 233 3.63 2.64 -7.50
CA ARG A 233 3.04 3.02 -6.22
C ARG A 233 3.42 4.45 -5.85
N PRO A 234 2.56 5.17 -5.12
CA PRO A 234 2.85 6.51 -4.70
C PRO A 234 3.77 6.56 -3.46
N PHE A 235 4.30 7.76 -3.18
CA PHE A 235 4.99 8.09 -1.94
C PHE A 235 4.82 9.57 -1.60
N THR A 236 4.91 9.87 -0.31
CA THR A 236 4.87 11.22 0.24
C THR A 236 6.27 11.78 0.33
N LEU A 237 6.44 13.06 0.00
CA LEU A 237 7.67 13.80 0.27
C LEU A 237 7.44 14.77 1.44
N SER A 238 8.12 14.53 2.53
CA SER A 238 8.12 15.33 3.76
C SER A 238 9.33 16.26 3.86
N THR A 239 9.32 17.10 4.87
CA THR A 239 10.48 17.88 5.33
C THR A 239 10.79 17.54 6.79
N ASN A 240 11.95 17.95 7.27
CA ASN A 240 12.36 17.82 8.68
C ASN A 240 12.23 19.15 9.44
N VAL A 241 11.29 19.99 9.00
CA VAL A 241 11.07 21.34 9.51
C VAL A 241 9.61 21.41 9.94
N ASP A 242 9.37 21.86 11.17
CA ASP A 242 8.04 22.21 11.65
C ASP A 242 7.57 23.50 10.94
N LEU A 243 6.86 23.30 9.83
CA LEU A 243 6.29 24.34 8.96
C LEU A 243 4.99 24.88 9.51
N ASN A 244 4.22 24.05 10.20
CA ASN A 244 2.91 24.41 10.69
C ASN A 244 2.97 25.00 12.12
N GLY A 245 4.09 24.82 12.83
CA GLY A 245 4.32 25.33 14.18
C GLY A 245 3.55 24.57 15.26
N ASP A 246 3.33 23.26 15.09
CA ASP A 246 2.68 22.40 16.10
C ASP A 246 3.68 21.67 17.02
N GLY A 247 4.98 21.88 16.80
CA GLY A 247 6.06 21.28 17.56
C GLY A 247 6.54 19.94 17.01
N LEU A 248 6.05 19.52 15.83
CA LEU A 248 6.44 18.27 15.18
C LEU A 248 7.12 18.56 13.85
N ASP A 249 8.37 18.11 13.71
CA ASP A 249 9.16 18.32 12.49
C ASP A 249 9.18 17.08 11.57
N SER A 250 8.53 15.99 11.97
CA SER A 250 8.60 14.69 11.28
C SER A 250 7.37 14.35 10.42
N ASN A 251 6.27 15.08 10.57
CA ASN A 251 4.96 14.83 9.93
C ASN A 251 4.57 15.91 8.89
N ASP A 252 5.44 16.88 8.64
CA ASP A 252 5.16 17.98 7.72
C ASP A 252 5.56 17.69 6.27
N ARG A 253 4.71 18.15 5.35
CA ARG A 253 4.91 17.98 3.91
C ARG A 253 5.96 18.93 3.36
N ALA A 254 6.74 18.45 2.40
CA ALA A 254 7.66 19.32 1.68
C ALA A 254 6.91 20.46 0.96
N VAL A 255 7.52 21.64 0.90
CA VAL A 255 7.05 22.76 0.09
C VAL A 255 8.05 22.98 -1.04
N ILE A 256 7.55 23.00 -2.28
CA ILE A 256 8.36 23.19 -3.49
C ILE A 256 7.83 24.43 -4.21
N ASN A 257 8.70 25.42 -4.45
CA ASN A 257 8.33 26.67 -5.11
C ASN A 257 7.09 27.35 -4.49
N GLY A 258 6.99 27.33 -3.17
CA GLY A 258 5.88 27.92 -2.42
C GLY A 258 4.59 27.09 -2.41
N VAL A 259 4.59 25.89 -3.01
CA VAL A 259 3.43 24.99 -3.03
C VAL A 259 3.73 23.77 -2.16
N ALA A 260 2.93 23.57 -1.11
CA ALA A 260 2.98 22.36 -0.30
C ALA A 260 2.58 21.14 -1.13
N THR A 261 3.33 20.05 -0.98
CA THR A 261 2.98 18.76 -1.58
C THR A 261 1.73 18.19 -0.89
N THR A 262 1.16 17.12 -1.45
CA THR A 262 0.03 16.40 -0.83
C THR A 262 0.46 15.00 -0.39
N LEU A 263 -0.37 14.34 0.41
CA LEU A 263 -0.22 12.91 0.71
C LEU A 263 -0.05 12.15 -0.60
N ASP A 264 1.03 11.38 -0.67
CA ASP A 264 1.30 10.41 -1.74
C ASP A 264 1.18 10.99 -3.16
N GLN A 265 1.60 12.25 -3.31
CA GLN A 265 1.56 12.97 -4.58
C GLN A 265 2.51 12.37 -5.63
N PHE A 266 3.69 11.92 -5.20
CA PHE A 266 4.72 11.42 -6.10
C PHE A 266 4.52 9.94 -6.36
N ARG A 267 5.03 9.45 -7.49
CA ARG A 267 5.03 8.02 -7.82
C ARG A 267 6.44 7.50 -7.99
N GLY A 268 6.66 6.27 -7.57
CA GLY A 268 7.94 5.61 -7.72
C GLY A 268 8.21 5.10 -9.13
N VAL A 269 8.81 3.91 -9.22
CA VAL A 269 9.04 3.19 -10.48
C VAL A 269 8.01 2.07 -10.64
N PRO A 270 7.42 1.89 -11.84
CA PRO A 270 6.56 0.73 -12.13
C PRO A 270 7.28 -0.60 -11.87
N PHE A 271 6.57 -1.63 -11.44
CA PHE A 271 7.13 -2.98 -11.25
C PHE A 271 6.90 -3.81 -12.51
N TYR A 272 7.96 -4.35 -13.13
CA TYR A 272 7.86 -5.30 -14.25
C TYR A 272 8.76 -6.49 -13.98
N GLN A 273 8.20 -7.69 -13.99
CA GLN A 273 8.93 -8.94 -13.84
C GLN A 273 8.34 -10.03 -14.74
N VAL A 274 9.24 -10.79 -15.37
CA VAL A 274 8.90 -11.95 -16.17
C VAL A 274 9.75 -13.10 -15.67
N ASP A 275 9.08 -14.12 -15.16
CA ASP A 275 9.69 -15.39 -14.80
C ASP A 275 9.30 -16.44 -15.83
N LEU A 276 10.29 -17.23 -16.25
CA LEU A 276 10.16 -18.18 -17.34
C LEU A 276 10.79 -19.51 -16.95
N ARG A 277 10.05 -20.59 -17.11
CA ARG A 277 10.56 -21.96 -17.04
C ARG A 277 10.57 -22.58 -18.43
N VAL A 278 11.67 -23.24 -18.76
CA VAL A 278 11.79 -24.09 -19.94
C VAL A 278 12.02 -25.51 -19.47
N SER A 279 11.22 -26.46 -19.95
CA SER A 279 11.39 -27.86 -19.59
C SER A 279 11.13 -28.79 -20.78
N ARG A 280 11.66 -30.00 -20.73
CA ARG A 280 11.42 -31.00 -21.76
C ARG A 280 11.36 -32.39 -21.16
N GLU A 281 10.35 -33.17 -21.52
CA GLU A 281 10.22 -34.55 -21.06
C GLU A 281 10.86 -35.54 -22.05
N PHE A 282 11.72 -36.40 -21.52
CA PHE A 282 12.32 -37.54 -22.20
C PHE A 282 11.75 -38.81 -21.58
N ARG A 283 11.16 -39.69 -22.40
CA ARG A 283 10.65 -40.98 -21.95
C ARG A 283 11.61 -42.08 -22.36
N PHE A 284 11.93 -42.98 -21.45
CA PHE A 284 12.80 -44.13 -21.64
C PHE A 284 11.98 -45.41 -21.39
N GLY A 285 11.54 -46.04 -22.47
CA GLY A 285 10.57 -47.13 -22.40
C GLY A 285 9.22 -46.66 -21.83
N GLU A 286 8.50 -47.59 -21.20
CA GLU A 286 7.15 -47.34 -20.65
C GLU A 286 7.15 -46.87 -19.19
N ARG A 287 8.26 -47.09 -18.46
CA ARG A 287 8.32 -46.89 -17.01
C ARG A 287 9.00 -45.58 -16.63
N PHE A 288 10.10 -45.22 -17.30
CA PHE A 288 10.93 -44.08 -16.87
C PHE A 288 10.68 -42.82 -17.70
N ALA A 289 10.54 -41.68 -17.03
CA ALA A 289 10.53 -40.36 -17.66
C ALA A 289 11.44 -39.39 -16.90
N LEU A 290 12.32 -38.70 -17.63
CA LEU A 290 13.20 -37.65 -17.12
C LEU A 290 12.76 -36.31 -17.68
N ARG A 291 12.60 -35.31 -16.81
CA ARG A 291 12.23 -33.95 -17.17
C ARG A 291 13.23 -32.95 -16.60
N PRO A 292 14.33 -32.66 -17.30
CA PRO A 292 15.15 -31.50 -16.99
C PRO A 292 14.36 -30.21 -17.22
N PHE A 293 14.68 -29.20 -16.42
CA PHE A 293 14.16 -27.86 -16.55
C PHE A 293 15.18 -26.81 -16.13
N VAL A 294 15.00 -25.61 -16.68
CA VAL A 294 15.66 -24.39 -16.24
C VAL A 294 14.58 -23.35 -15.95
N GLU A 295 14.72 -22.65 -14.83
CA GLU A 295 13.86 -21.56 -14.40
C GLU A 295 14.69 -20.28 -14.39
N PHE A 296 14.16 -19.23 -14.99
CA PHE A 296 14.72 -17.90 -15.04
C PHE A 296 13.79 -16.98 -14.25
N PHE A 297 14.34 -16.33 -13.23
CA PHE A 297 13.65 -15.33 -12.43
C PHE A 297 14.16 -13.95 -12.80
N ASN A 298 13.27 -12.98 -12.90
CA ASN A 298 13.58 -11.64 -13.43
C ASN A 298 14.39 -11.72 -14.73
N LEU A 299 13.82 -12.36 -15.76
CA LEU A 299 14.47 -12.70 -17.03
C LEU A 299 15.19 -11.51 -17.70
N PHE A 300 14.69 -10.28 -17.51
CA PHE A 300 15.23 -9.05 -18.10
C PHE A 300 16.16 -8.27 -17.17
N ASN A 301 16.48 -8.81 -15.99
CA ASN A 301 17.32 -8.18 -14.98
C ASN A 301 16.90 -6.73 -14.65
N ARG A 302 15.58 -6.48 -14.59
CA ARG A 302 15.06 -5.14 -14.33
C ARG A 302 15.08 -4.88 -12.83
N VAL A 303 15.62 -3.72 -12.44
CA VAL A 303 15.54 -3.25 -11.05
C VAL A 303 14.11 -2.76 -10.77
N ASN A 304 13.49 -3.28 -9.73
CA ASN A 304 12.11 -2.97 -9.34
C ASN A 304 12.09 -2.30 -7.95
N PRO A 305 12.49 -1.01 -7.80
CA PRO A 305 12.57 -0.37 -6.48
C PRO A 305 11.20 0.06 -5.92
N GLY A 306 10.12 -0.03 -6.71
CA GLY A 306 8.78 0.37 -6.31
C GLY A 306 8.72 1.84 -5.90
N ASN A 307 8.16 2.14 -4.73
CA ASN A 307 8.09 3.48 -4.15
C ASN A 307 9.24 3.80 -3.18
N ASN A 308 10.33 3.03 -3.21
CA ASN A 308 11.52 3.30 -2.41
C ASN A 308 12.30 4.52 -2.94
N PHE A 309 11.82 5.70 -2.57
CA PHE A 309 12.38 7.01 -2.91
C PHE A 309 12.75 7.74 -1.62
N VAL A 310 13.65 8.70 -1.74
CA VAL A 310 13.98 9.60 -0.63
C VAL A 310 12.71 10.36 -0.26
N ALA A 311 12.12 10.00 0.88
CA ALA A 311 10.83 10.51 1.33
C ALA A 311 10.93 11.81 2.14
N ASN A 312 12.14 12.27 2.48
CA ASN A 312 12.36 13.54 3.17
C ASN A 312 13.33 14.42 2.38
N ILE A 313 12.96 15.69 2.14
CA ILE A 313 13.76 16.62 1.33
C ILE A 313 15.16 16.88 1.92
N ALA A 314 15.34 16.71 3.23
CA ALA A 314 16.62 16.80 3.91
C ALA A 314 17.56 15.63 3.61
N GLY A 315 17.00 14.48 3.19
CA GLY A 315 17.74 13.28 2.83
C GLY A 315 18.13 13.21 1.35
N LEU A 316 17.82 14.24 0.55
CA LEU A 316 18.17 14.25 -0.87
C LEU A 316 19.70 14.28 -1.04
N PRO A 317 20.27 13.49 -1.97
CA PRO A 317 21.73 13.46 -2.18
C PRO A 317 22.33 14.81 -2.57
N THR A 318 21.56 15.62 -3.30
CA THR A 318 21.87 17.02 -3.54
C THR A 318 20.96 17.86 -2.63
N PRO A 319 21.52 18.58 -1.64
CA PRO A 319 20.72 19.38 -0.72
C PRO A 319 19.90 20.45 -1.44
N VAL A 320 18.74 20.79 -0.90
CA VAL A 320 17.96 21.95 -1.33
C VAL A 320 18.40 23.22 -0.61
N ASN A 321 18.20 24.37 -1.25
CA ASN A 321 18.58 25.68 -0.73
C ASN A 321 17.84 26.08 0.55
N ASN A 322 16.60 25.63 0.71
CA ASN A 322 15.80 25.86 1.91
C ASN A 322 14.85 24.68 2.11
N ARG A 323 14.91 24.04 3.30
CA ARG A 323 14.07 22.88 3.63
C ARG A 323 12.63 23.25 3.99
N ALA A 324 12.38 24.52 4.34
CA ALA A 324 11.04 25.02 4.57
C ALA A 324 10.30 25.37 3.27
N ASN A 325 11.05 25.71 2.22
CA ASN A 325 10.51 25.95 0.87
C ASN A 325 11.63 25.76 -0.15
N ALA A 326 11.69 24.58 -0.75
CA ALA A 326 12.72 24.24 -1.71
C ALA A 326 12.42 24.89 -3.07
N THR A 327 13.32 25.76 -3.51
CA THR A 327 13.20 26.40 -4.83
C THR A 327 14.35 26.03 -5.76
N ALA A 328 15.47 25.54 -5.21
CA ALA A 328 16.64 25.12 -5.97
C ALA A 328 17.46 24.06 -5.22
N PHE A 329 18.25 23.30 -5.97
CA PHE A 329 19.30 22.43 -5.46
C PHE A 329 20.60 23.21 -5.28
N CYS A 330 21.33 22.95 -4.20
CA CYS A 330 22.67 23.47 -3.96
C CYS A 330 23.70 22.67 -4.76
N LEU A 331 24.48 23.35 -5.61
CA LEU A 331 25.54 22.72 -6.43
C LEU A 331 26.90 22.71 -5.72
N ASP A 332 27.04 23.50 -4.66
CA ASP A 332 28.22 23.56 -3.79
C ASP A 332 27.81 23.50 -2.30
N PRO A 333 28.75 23.15 -1.38
CA PRO A 333 28.45 23.02 0.04
C PRO A 333 27.94 24.29 0.74
N SER A 334 28.28 25.47 0.23
CA SER A 334 27.81 26.77 0.72
C SER A 334 26.48 27.22 0.10
N CYS A 335 25.93 26.44 -0.83
CA CYS A 335 24.74 26.76 -1.60
C CYS A 335 24.80 28.12 -2.33
N THR A 336 25.98 28.57 -2.76
CA THR A 336 26.12 29.84 -3.51
C THR A 336 25.77 29.69 -4.98
N GLN A 337 26.05 28.51 -5.55
CA GLN A 337 25.62 28.07 -6.86
C GLN A 337 24.41 27.16 -6.69
N THR A 338 23.34 27.46 -7.42
CA THR A 338 22.09 26.71 -7.32
C THR A 338 21.54 26.33 -8.69
N ARG A 339 20.79 25.24 -8.74
CA ARG A 339 20.00 24.81 -9.90
C ARG A 339 18.51 24.85 -9.53
N PRO A 340 17.68 25.69 -10.16
CA PRO A 340 16.25 25.77 -9.87
C PRO A 340 15.54 24.41 -9.99
N ILE A 341 14.54 24.19 -9.13
CA ILE A 341 13.60 23.08 -9.24
C ILE A 341 12.50 23.53 -10.22
N ASN A 342 12.49 22.97 -11.43
CA ASN A 342 11.52 23.36 -12.47
C ASN A 342 10.26 22.50 -12.41
N SER A 343 10.39 21.27 -11.91
CA SER A 343 9.28 20.34 -11.72
C SER A 343 9.36 19.71 -10.33
N PRO A 344 8.21 19.45 -9.67
CA PRO A 344 8.18 18.56 -8.51
C PRO A 344 8.79 17.18 -8.81
N ASN A 345 8.86 16.75 -10.08
CA ASN A 345 9.54 15.49 -10.42
C ASN A 345 11.07 15.55 -10.23
N ASP A 346 11.69 16.73 -10.18
CA ASP A 346 13.15 16.87 -10.05
C ASP A 346 13.66 16.41 -8.69
N VAL A 347 12.80 16.37 -7.67
CA VAL A 347 13.11 15.88 -6.31
C VAL A 347 12.88 14.37 -6.14
N ARG A 348 12.43 13.66 -7.19
CA ARG A 348 12.24 12.20 -7.14
C ARG A 348 13.59 11.50 -7.29
N VAL A 349 14.19 11.16 -6.16
CA VAL A 349 15.45 10.42 -6.12
C VAL A 349 15.21 9.05 -5.50
N ALA A 350 15.61 7.98 -6.19
CA ALA A 350 15.52 6.62 -5.65
C ALA A 350 16.40 6.51 -4.39
N ALA A 351 15.87 5.91 -3.33
CA ALA A 351 16.64 5.68 -2.11
C ALA A 351 17.60 4.50 -2.35
N GLY A 352 18.88 4.70 -2.04
CA GLY A 352 19.93 3.71 -2.26
C GLY A 352 19.97 2.63 -1.19
N ALA A 353 18.98 1.72 -1.14
CA ALA A 353 19.10 0.46 -0.41
C ALA A 353 18.09 -0.59 -0.90
N LEU A 354 18.52 -1.84 -0.91
CA LEU A 354 17.67 -3.02 -1.02
C LEU A 354 16.64 -2.97 0.13
N GLY A 355 15.35 -2.94 -0.19
CA GLY A 355 14.30 -3.07 0.82
C GLY A 355 14.47 -4.36 1.60
N ASP A 356 14.33 -4.27 2.92
CA ASP A 356 14.25 -5.41 3.82
C ASP A 356 13.13 -6.37 3.36
N PHE A 357 13.33 -7.68 3.58
CA PHE A 357 12.42 -8.77 3.24
C PHE A 357 11.02 -8.60 3.87
N PHE A 358 10.89 -7.71 4.86
CA PHE A 358 9.64 -7.34 5.52
C PHE A 358 9.36 -5.80 5.56
N GLY A 359 10.14 -4.98 4.85
CA GLY A 359 9.97 -3.52 4.75
C GLY A 359 9.07 -3.08 3.59
N PRO A 360 8.80 -1.76 3.43
CA PRO A 360 7.68 -1.18 2.67
C PRO A 360 7.52 -1.90 1.35
N GLY A 361 6.36 -2.54 1.10
CA GLY A 361 6.05 -3.56 0.07
C GLY A 361 6.74 -3.46 -1.30
N THR A 362 8.05 -3.49 -1.27
CA THR A 362 8.99 -3.33 -2.36
C THR A 362 9.69 -4.66 -2.38
N THR A 363 9.15 -5.56 -3.19
CA THR A 363 10.02 -6.55 -3.79
C THR A 363 11.04 -5.74 -4.57
N VAL A 364 12.19 -5.42 -3.97
CA VAL A 364 13.35 -5.16 -4.80
C VAL A 364 13.50 -6.43 -5.59
N GLY A 365 13.01 -6.38 -6.83
CA GLY A 365 12.92 -7.55 -7.69
C GLY A 365 14.25 -8.28 -7.59
N MET A 366 14.21 -9.59 -7.36
CA MET A 366 15.45 -10.37 -7.30
C MET A 366 16.27 -10.07 -8.55
N PRO A 367 17.60 -9.97 -8.47
CA PRO A 367 18.42 -9.88 -9.68
C PRO A 367 18.11 -11.08 -10.59
N PHE A 368 18.47 -10.98 -11.86
CA PHE A 368 18.37 -12.14 -12.75
C PHE A 368 19.00 -13.37 -12.07
N ALA A 369 18.21 -14.42 -11.93
CA ALA A 369 18.65 -15.68 -11.34
C ALA A 369 18.18 -16.83 -12.23
N ALA A 370 19.01 -17.88 -12.31
CA ALA A 370 18.67 -19.09 -13.03
C ALA A 370 18.82 -20.32 -12.13
N GLN A 371 17.83 -21.20 -12.15
CA GLN A 371 17.84 -22.47 -11.42
C GLN A 371 17.72 -23.62 -12.41
N PHE A 372 18.56 -24.64 -12.23
CA PHE A 372 18.46 -25.90 -12.96
C PHE A 372 17.85 -26.96 -12.05
N GLY A 373 16.98 -27.78 -12.62
CA GLY A 373 16.40 -28.90 -11.90
C GLY A 373 16.05 -30.06 -12.80
N VAL A 374 15.78 -31.20 -12.19
CA VAL A 374 15.38 -32.42 -12.89
C VAL A 374 14.30 -33.13 -12.11
N ARG A 375 13.26 -33.57 -12.80
CA ARG A 375 12.22 -34.45 -12.25
C ARG A 375 12.34 -35.83 -12.89
N LEU A 376 12.41 -36.86 -12.06
CA LEU A 376 12.35 -38.25 -12.49
C LEU A 376 10.97 -38.83 -12.11
N SER A 377 10.33 -39.53 -13.03
CA SER A 377 9.13 -40.33 -12.80
C SER A 377 9.43 -41.76 -13.22
N PHE A 378 8.99 -42.75 -12.45
CA PHE A 378 9.24 -44.18 -12.68
C PHE A 378 8.03 -45.05 -12.34
#